data_AF-A0A1Z2KVE4-F1
#
_entry.id   AF-A0A1Z2KVE4-F1
#
_cell.length_a   1.000
_cell.length_b   1.000
_cell.length_c   1.000
_cell.angle_alpha   90.00
_cell.angle_beta   90.00
_cell.angle_gamma   90.00
#
_symmetry.space_group_name_H-M   'P 1'
#
loop_
_entity.id
_entity.type
_entity.pdbx_description
1 polymer ?
#
loop_
_entity_poly.entity_id
_entity_poly.type
_entity_poly.pdbx_seq_one_letter_code
_entity_poly.pdbx_strand_id
1 'polypeptide(L)'
;MGRDMGRGTTVSGDGTRNDAASAGSERPAPLRRDARRNRELLIAAARELYAEQGVDAPLDDIARRAGVGNATLYRRFPTRGALIEAVFGEGLTDTLRRGEDARHAEDPWAGLTGYLEYIFAGLAEDRGANDLMTTGIQGIPSLEALKAHHHETVALLLRRAQDQGTLRGDVVVEDLLFALAALGRVVPASEAVVPGAWRRHLHLLLDGLRAGAARPLPVPPLTPGQLTGALQALASQGRPADA
;
A
#
# COMPACT_ATOMS: atom_id res chain seq x y z
N MET A 1 -76.21 42.91 28.59
CA MET A 1 -77.08 41.70 28.61
C MET A 1 -76.18 40.48 28.53
N GLY A 2 -76.25 39.45 29.39
CA GLY A 2 -77.20 39.19 30.47
C GLY A 2 -78.01 37.91 30.26
N ARG A 3 -77.39 36.75 30.51
CA ARG A 3 -77.96 35.39 30.75
C ARG A 3 -76.86 34.65 31.54
N ASP A 4 -76.95 34.32 32.82
CA ASP A 4 -77.96 33.61 33.63
C ASP A 4 -77.87 32.07 33.55
N MET A 5 -78.16 31.40 34.68
CA MET A 5 -77.71 30.06 35.09
C MET A 5 -78.48 28.91 34.38
N GLY A 6 -77.97 27.68 34.25
CA GLY A 6 -77.91 26.63 35.30
C GLY A 6 -79.23 25.83 35.37
N ARG A 7 -79.31 24.51 35.52
CA ARG A 7 -78.39 23.40 35.90
C ARG A 7 -78.85 22.08 35.24
N GLY A 8 -78.00 21.04 35.22
CA GLY A 8 -78.45 19.67 34.92
C GLY A 8 -77.34 18.62 34.66
N THR A 9 -76.72 18.13 35.75
CA THR A 9 -76.26 16.72 36.03
C THR A 9 -76.66 15.62 35.01
N THR A 10 -75.92 14.53 34.70
CA THR A 10 -74.90 13.68 35.41
C THR A 10 -74.42 12.58 34.42
N VAL A 11 -73.32 11.80 34.50
CA VAL A 11 -72.06 11.73 35.31
C VAL A 11 -71.05 10.75 34.60
N SER A 12 -69.87 10.47 35.18
CA SER A 12 -68.83 9.47 34.78
C SER A 12 -67.93 9.82 33.57
N GLY A 13 -66.60 9.68 33.64
CA GLY A 13 -65.73 9.34 34.77
C GLY A 13 -64.24 9.49 34.43
N ASP A 14 -63.56 10.24 35.29
CA ASP A 14 -62.17 10.15 35.82
C ASP A 14 -61.13 9.16 35.19
N GLY A 15 -59.84 9.55 35.22
CA GLY A 15 -58.74 8.74 34.66
C GLY A 15 -57.39 9.45 34.39
N THR A 16 -56.98 10.36 35.27
CA THR A 16 -55.73 11.17 35.28
C THR A 16 -54.40 10.58 34.74
N ARG A 17 -53.54 11.52 34.26
CA ARG A 17 -52.04 11.54 34.23
C ARG A 17 -51.34 10.65 33.19
N ASN A 18 -50.08 10.87 32.83
CA ASN A 18 -49.13 12.00 32.68
C ASN A 18 -47.80 11.31 32.30
N ASP A 19 -46.87 12.02 31.65
CA ASP A 19 -45.46 11.63 31.44
C ASP A 19 -45.16 10.25 30.81
N ALA A 20 -44.59 10.27 29.60
CA ALA A 20 -43.15 10.00 29.46
C ALA A 20 -42.70 10.18 28.01
N ALA A 21 -41.72 11.07 27.79
CA ALA A 21 -40.83 10.90 26.66
C ALA A 21 -39.97 9.66 26.91
N SER A 22 -39.91 8.73 25.95
CA SER A 22 -38.86 7.71 25.92
C SER A 22 -38.38 7.50 24.49
N ALA A 23 -37.07 7.57 24.31
CA ALA A 23 -36.43 7.59 23.01
C ALA A 23 -36.43 6.21 22.34
N GLY A 24 -36.88 6.14 21.08
CA GLY A 24 -36.62 5.03 20.17
C GLY A 24 -35.21 5.10 19.56
N SER A 25 -34.18 5.19 20.39
CA SER A 25 -32.78 4.96 19.98
C SER A 25 -32.41 3.50 20.24
N GLU A 26 -31.38 3.02 19.53
CA GLU A 26 -30.78 1.67 19.60
C GLU A 26 -31.51 0.58 18.76
N ARG A 27 -30.86 -0.11 17.82
CA ARG A 27 -29.45 -0.56 17.81
C ARG A 27 -28.76 -0.44 16.42
N PRO A 28 -27.92 0.58 16.19
CA PRO A 28 -26.93 0.58 15.11
C PRO A 28 -25.50 0.25 15.58
N ALA A 29 -25.22 0.34 16.89
CA ALA A 29 -23.86 0.28 17.43
C ALA A 29 -23.20 -1.11 17.47
N PRO A 30 -23.87 -2.21 17.89
CA PRO A 30 -23.22 -3.52 18.03
C PRO A 30 -22.74 -4.08 16.68
N LEU A 31 -23.63 -4.10 15.68
CA LEU A 31 -23.32 -4.62 14.35
C LEU A 31 -22.21 -3.85 13.63
N ARG A 32 -22.08 -2.53 13.89
CA ARG A 32 -20.97 -1.71 13.36
C ARG A 32 -19.65 -2.02 14.06
N ARG A 33 -19.66 -2.33 15.36
CA ARG A 33 -18.47 -2.75 16.12
C ARG A 33 -17.98 -4.13 15.64
N ASP A 34 -18.88 -5.10 15.49
CA ASP A 34 -18.54 -6.44 15.01
C ASP A 34 -18.08 -6.43 13.55
N ALA A 35 -18.74 -5.62 12.71
CA ALA A 35 -18.31 -5.37 11.33
C ALA A 35 -16.88 -4.82 11.23
N ARG A 36 -16.50 -3.91 12.14
CA ARG A 36 -15.15 -3.32 12.19
C ARG A 36 -14.14 -4.34 12.72
N ARG A 37 -14.44 -5.02 13.83
CA ARG A 37 -13.60 -6.09 14.40
C ARG A 37 -13.30 -7.18 13.37
N ASN A 38 -14.31 -7.63 12.62
CA ASN A 38 -14.10 -8.65 11.59
C ASN A 38 -13.25 -8.14 10.41
N ARG A 39 -13.30 -6.83 10.10
CA ARG A 39 -12.39 -6.21 9.12
C ARG A 39 -10.96 -6.17 9.63
N GLU A 40 -10.76 -5.78 10.90
CA GLU A 40 -9.45 -5.74 11.56
C GLU A 40 -8.81 -7.14 11.61
N LEU A 41 -9.57 -8.17 12.01
CA LEU A 41 -9.13 -9.57 12.01
C LEU A 41 -8.74 -10.09 10.62
N LEU A 42 -9.53 -9.77 9.59
CA LEU A 42 -9.22 -10.15 8.21
C LEU A 42 -7.95 -9.46 7.68
N ILE A 43 -7.72 -8.19 8.04
CA ILE A 43 -6.51 -7.44 7.65
C ILE A 43 -5.27 -8.03 8.34
N ALA A 44 -5.35 -8.34 9.64
CA ALA A 44 -4.25 -8.95 10.38
C ALA A 44 -3.87 -10.33 9.80
N ALA A 45 -4.86 -11.22 9.64
CA ALA A 45 -4.67 -12.54 9.06
C ALA A 45 -4.14 -12.50 7.61
N ALA A 46 -4.56 -11.50 6.82
CA ALA A 46 -4.03 -11.29 5.47
C ALA A 46 -2.57 -10.84 5.48
N ARG A 47 -2.18 -9.92 6.38
CA ARG A 47 -0.80 -9.46 6.53
C ARG A 47 0.13 -10.62 6.90
N GLU A 48 -0.28 -11.45 7.87
CA GLU A 48 0.45 -12.67 8.26
C GLU A 48 0.64 -13.62 7.05
N LEU A 49 -0.45 -13.93 6.33
CA LEU A 49 -0.38 -14.82 5.16
C LEU A 49 0.43 -14.26 4.00
N TYR A 50 0.41 -12.95 3.76
CA TYR A 50 1.22 -12.32 2.73
C TYR A 50 2.71 -12.31 3.08
N ALA A 51 3.07 -12.21 4.37
CA ALA A 51 4.44 -12.39 4.83
C ALA A 51 4.91 -13.86 4.71
N GLU A 52 4.05 -14.83 5.00
CA GLU A 52 4.36 -16.28 4.90
C GLU A 52 4.44 -16.80 3.46
N GLN A 53 3.43 -16.49 2.64
CA GLN A 53 3.15 -17.17 1.36
C GLN A 53 3.17 -16.22 0.15
N GLY A 54 3.35 -14.92 0.39
CA GLY A 54 3.20 -13.89 -0.63
C GLY A 54 1.75 -13.48 -0.90
N VAL A 55 1.60 -12.43 -1.69
CA VAL A 55 0.31 -11.75 -1.96
C VAL A 55 -0.72 -12.59 -2.74
N ASP A 56 -0.29 -13.72 -3.31
CA ASP A 56 -1.17 -14.69 -3.99
C ASP A 56 -1.87 -15.67 -3.03
N ALA A 57 -1.56 -15.64 -1.72
CA ALA A 57 -2.17 -16.50 -0.68
C ALA A 57 -3.70 -16.67 -0.83
N PRO A 58 -4.28 -17.89 -0.68
CA PRO A 58 -5.72 -18.11 -0.90
C PRO A 58 -6.61 -17.28 0.05
N LEU A 59 -7.67 -16.66 -0.49
CA LEU A 59 -8.61 -15.87 0.33
C LEU A 59 -9.33 -16.72 1.40
N ASP A 60 -9.60 -17.98 1.10
CA ASP A 60 -10.22 -18.93 2.05
C ASP A 60 -9.30 -19.26 3.23
N ASP A 61 -7.97 -19.20 3.03
CA ASP A 61 -6.98 -19.40 4.09
C ASP A 61 -6.92 -18.17 5.01
N ILE A 62 -7.06 -16.96 4.45
CA ILE A 62 -7.19 -15.70 5.19
C ILE A 62 -8.46 -15.71 6.05
N ALA A 63 -9.60 -16.08 5.47
CA ALA A 63 -10.86 -16.23 6.19
C ALA A 63 -10.76 -17.23 7.34
N ARG A 64 -10.18 -18.41 7.07
CA ARG A 64 -9.94 -19.47 8.06
C ARG A 64 -9.04 -18.99 9.20
N ARG A 65 -7.95 -18.27 8.91
CA ARG A 65 -7.03 -17.72 9.93
C ARG A 65 -7.66 -16.61 10.77
N ALA A 66 -8.42 -15.72 10.14
CA ALA A 66 -9.15 -14.67 10.85
C ALA A 66 -10.29 -15.20 11.75
N GLY A 67 -10.69 -16.47 11.60
CA GLY A 67 -11.90 -17.01 12.24
C GLY A 67 -13.19 -16.40 11.70
N VAL A 68 -13.17 -15.86 10.47
CA VAL A 68 -14.28 -15.12 9.85
C VAL A 68 -14.75 -15.87 8.60
N GLY A 69 -16.03 -16.26 8.54
CA GLY A 69 -16.55 -17.03 7.40
C GLY A 69 -16.47 -16.29 6.05
N ASN A 70 -16.19 -17.04 4.98
CA ASN A 70 -15.96 -16.55 3.61
C ASN A 70 -16.99 -15.52 3.11
N ALA A 71 -18.29 -15.74 3.36
CA ALA A 71 -19.35 -14.80 2.96
C ALA A 71 -19.21 -13.40 3.61
N THR A 72 -18.49 -13.28 4.73
CA THR A 72 -18.12 -12.01 5.35
C THR A 72 -16.81 -11.44 4.79
N LEU A 73 -15.84 -12.28 4.40
CA LEU A 73 -14.66 -11.82 3.65
C LEU A 73 -15.09 -11.19 2.32
N TYR A 74 -15.79 -11.92 1.45
CA TYR A 74 -16.18 -11.42 0.12
C TYR A 74 -17.11 -10.18 0.19
N ARG A 75 -17.95 -10.07 1.23
CA ARG A 75 -18.79 -8.87 1.48
C ARG A 75 -17.97 -7.65 1.94
N ARG A 76 -16.77 -7.85 2.51
CA ARG A 76 -15.90 -6.77 3.00
C ARG A 76 -14.78 -6.42 2.01
N PHE A 77 -14.34 -7.41 1.23
CA PHE A 77 -13.29 -7.33 0.25
C PHE A 77 -13.75 -8.08 -1.01
N PRO A 78 -14.50 -7.42 -1.91
CA PRO A 78 -15.04 -8.07 -3.11
C PRO A 78 -13.99 -8.55 -4.11
N THR A 79 -12.76 -8.02 -4.01
CA THR A 79 -11.61 -8.38 -4.85
C THR A 79 -10.36 -8.55 -3.99
N ARG A 80 -9.37 -9.32 -4.48
CA ARG A 80 -8.03 -9.40 -3.88
C ARG A 80 -7.40 -8.01 -3.77
N GLY A 81 -7.58 -7.15 -4.78
CA GLY A 81 -7.12 -5.76 -4.76
C GLY A 81 -7.66 -4.95 -3.58
N ALA A 82 -8.95 -5.05 -3.27
CA ALA A 82 -9.56 -4.37 -2.13
C ALA A 82 -9.02 -4.85 -0.77
N LEU A 83 -8.52 -6.09 -0.68
CA LEU A 83 -7.83 -6.60 0.50
C LEU A 83 -6.38 -6.11 0.57
N ILE A 84 -5.63 -6.17 -0.53
CA ILE A 84 -4.28 -5.60 -0.66
C ILE A 84 -4.28 -4.13 -0.24
N GLU A 85 -5.19 -3.32 -0.76
CA GLU A 85 -5.34 -1.90 -0.40
C GLU A 85 -5.62 -1.70 1.09
N ALA A 86 -6.37 -2.59 1.71
CA ALA A 86 -6.65 -2.52 3.14
C ALA A 86 -5.51 -3.01 4.04
N VAL A 87 -4.62 -3.87 3.53
CA VAL A 87 -3.46 -4.39 4.27
C VAL A 87 -2.26 -3.44 4.17
N PHE A 88 -2.01 -2.89 2.98
CA PHE A 88 -0.80 -2.11 2.68
C PHE A 88 -1.04 -0.61 2.51
N GLY A 89 -2.29 -0.14 2.42
CA GLY A 89 -2.61 1.26 2.06
C GLY A 89 -1.98 2.33 2.95
N GLU A 90 -1.73 2.04 4.23
CA GLU A 90 -0.99 2.91 5.15
C GLU A 90 0.48 3.04 4.73
N GLY A 91 1.18 1.92 4.53
CA GLY A 91 2.56 1.90 4.04
C GLY A 91 2.73 2.49 2.63
N LEU A 92 1.72 2.30 1.75
CA LEU A 92 1.67 3.00 0.45
C LEU A 92 1.59 4.52 0.65
N THR A 93 0.72 4.99 1.55
CA THR A 93 0.55 6.42 1.84
C THR A 93 1.83 7.03 2.41
N ASP A 94 2.49 6.36 3.35
CA ASP A 94 3.78 6.81 3.88
C ASP A 94 4.89 6.81 2.83
N THR A 95 4.86 5.88 1.88
CA THR A 95 5.80 5.82 0.76
C THR A 95 5.63 6.99 -0.21
N LEU A 96 4.37 7.36 -0.51
CA LEU A 96 4.06 8.57 -1.30
C LEU A 96 4.55 9.84 -0.58
N ARG A 97 4.30 9.93 0.73
CA ARG A 97 4.79 11.05 1.56
C ARG A 97 6.32 11.12 1.57
N ARG A 98 7.01 9.99 1.69
CA ARG A 98 8.48 9.92 1.67
C ARG A 98 9.11 10.31 0.35
N GLY A 99 8.45 10.02 -0.78
CA GLY A 99 8.93 10.52 -2.07
C GLY A 99 8.72 12.02 -2.20
N GLU A 100 7.64 12.58 -1.66
CA GLU A 100 7.43 14.02 -1.62
C GLU A 100 8.45 14.75 -0.74
N ASP A 101 8.78 14.20 0.44
CA ASP A 101 9.90 14.66 1.28
C ASP A 101 11.21 14.67 0.47
N ALA A 102 11.51 13.57 -0.24
CA ALA A 102 12.75 13.41 -1.00
C ALA A 102 12.85 14.38 -2.18
N ARG A 103 11.76 14.60 -2.94
CA ARG A 103 11.68 15.57 -4.05
C ARG A 103 12.08 16.98 -3.61
N HIS A 104 11.85 17.33 -2.34
CA HIS A 104 12.15 18.63 -1.73
C HIS A 104 13.50 18.71 -1.02
N ALA A 105 14.28 17.62 -0.94
CA ALA A 105 15.61 17.64 -0.32
C ALA A 105 16.54 18.66 -1.01
N GLU A 106 17.32 19.41 -0.23
CA GLU A 106 18.29 20.41 -0.76
C GLU A 106 19.37 19.74 -1.62
N ASP A 107 19.99 18.68 -1.08
CA ASP A 107 20.83 17.75 -1.83
C ASP A 107 19.95 16.66 -2.48
N PRO A 108 19.79 16.65 -3.82
CA PRO A 108 19.00 15.68 -4.54
C PRO A 108 19.65 14.28 -4.55
N TRP A 109 20.97 14.18 -4.37
CA TRP A 109 21.64 12.89 -4.24
C TRP A 109 21.34 12.25 -2.88
N ALA A 110 21.42 13.03 -1.79
CA ALA A 110 21.00 12.57 -0.47
C ALA A 110 19.51 12.20 -0.46
N GLY A 111 18.66 13.03 -1.11
CA GLY A 111 17.24 12.74 -1.31
C GLY A 111 17.00 11.41 -2.04
N LEU A 112 17.71 11.16 -3.16
CA LEU A 112 17.62 9.90 -3.90
C LEU A 112 18.07 8.70 -3.07
N THR A 113 19.22 8.82 -2.41
CA THR A 113 19.82 7.74 -1.62
C THR A 113 18.91 7.37 -0.44
N GLY A 114 18.48 8.35 0.36
CA GLY A 114 17.60 8.12 1.50
C GLY A 114 16.20 7.64 1.11
N TYR A 115 15.68 8.07 -0.05
CA TYR A 115 14.42 7.53 -0.58
C TYR A 115 14.55 6.06 -0.95
N LEU A 116 15.59 5.69 -1.70
CA LEU A 116 15.81 4.30 -2.10
C LEU A 116 16.15 3.38 -0.92
N GLU A 117 16.89 3.88 0.08
CA GLU A 117 17.07 3.17 1.35
C GLU A 117 15.73 2.90 2.06
N TYR A 118 14.84 3.88 2.12
CA TYR A 118 13.51 3.72 2.71
C TYR A 118 12.67 2.67 1.96
N ILE A 119 12.67 2.70 0.62
CA ILE A 119 12.00 1.67 -0.19
C ILE A 119 12.58 0.28 0.11
N PHE A 120 13.91 0.13 0.05
CA PHE A 120 14.56 -1.16 0.23
C PHE A 120 14.46 -1.71 1.66
N ALA A 121 14.33 -0.85 2.67
CA ALA A 121 13.99 -1.28 4.02
C ALA A 121 12.59 -1.92 4.06
N GLY A 122 11.57 -1.28 3.48
CA GLY A 122 10.23 -1.86 3.37
C GLY A 122 10.19 -3.18 2.57
N LEU A 123 10.98 -3.28 1.49
CA LEU A 123 11.14 -4.51 0.69
C LEU A 123 11.84 -5.65 1.44
N ALA A 124 12.58 -5.35 2.51
CA ALA A 124 13.27 -6.33 3.36
C ALA A 124 12.44 -6.74 4.58
N GLU A 125 11.66 -5.81 5.13
CA GLU A 125 10.81 -6.02 6.31
C GLU A 125 9.55 -6.85 5.99
N ASP A 126 8.96 -6.70 4.80
CA ASP A 126 7.70 -7.37 4.43
C ASP A 126 7.80 -8.04 3.05
N ARG A 127 7.74 -9.38 3.03
CA ARG A 127 7.74 -10.19 1.80
C ARG A 127 6.54 -9.85 0.90
N GLY A 128 5.36 -9.62 1.47
CA GLY A 128 4.18 -9.24 0.71
C GLY A 128 4.36 -7.89 0.03
N ALA A 129 4.95 -6.91 0.73
CA ALA A 129 5.32 -5.62 0.13
C ALA A 129 6.38 -5.78 -0.98
N ASN A 130 7.35 -6.68 -0.81
CA ASN A 130 8.28 -7.03 -1.88
C ASN A 130 7.55 -7.61 -3.10
N ASP A 131 6.65 -8.56 -2.89
CA ASP A 131 5.89 -9.17 -3.98
C ASP A 131 5.01 -8.13 -4.70
N LEU A 132 4.37 -7.17 -4.01
CA LEU A 132 3.62 -6.08 -4.67
C LEU A 132 4.47 -5.25 -5.63
N MET A 133 5.77 -5.11 -5.35
CA MET A 133 6.71 -4.31 -6.11
C MET A 133 7.45 -5.10 -7.20
N THR A 134 7.68 -6.40 -6.96
CA THR A 134 8.50 -7.25 -7.85
C THR A 134 7.68 -8.26 -8.66
N THR A 135 6.44 -8.56 -8.28
CA THR A 135 5.50 -9.37 -9.07
C THR A 135 4.62 -8.47 -9.94
N GLY A 136 4.20 -9.00 -11.10
CA GLY A 136 3.52 -8.24 -12.14
C GLY A 136 2.05 -7.94 -11.86
N ILE A 137 1.64 -7.70 -10.61
CA ILE A 137 0.25 -7.39 -10.27
C ILE A 137 -0.18 -6.09 -10.97
N GLN A 138 -1.30 -6.19 -11.71
CA GLN A 138 -1.93 -5.12 -12.47
C GLN A 138 -3.34 -4.85 -11.96
N GLY A 139 -3.91 -3.70 -12.33
CA GLY A 139 -5.33 -3.40 -12.13
C GLY A 139 -5.70 -3.02 -10.69
N ILE A 140 -4.72 -2.71 -9.85
CA ILE A 140 -4.93 -2.13 -8.51
C ILE A 140 -4.52 -0.64 -8.59
N PRO A 141 -5.47 0.32 -8.59
CA PRO A 141 -5.18 1.73 -8.88
C PRO A 141 -4.14 2.36 -7.96
N SER A 142 -4.11 1.99 -6.69
CA SER A 142 -3.11 2.46 -5.72
C SER A 142 -1.69 1.99 -6.02
N LEU A 143 -1.50 0.77 -6.56
CA LEU A 143 -0.18 0.29 -6.99
C LEU A 143 0.29 0.99 -8.26
N GLU A 144 -0.61 1.27 -9.21
CA GLU A 144 -0.24 2.05 -10.40
C GLU A 144 0.11 3.50 -10.05
N ALA A 145 -0.63 4.11 -9.12
CA ALA A 145 -0.29 5.43 -8.58
C ALA A 145 1.08 5.43 -7.85
N LEU A 146 1.39 4.37 -7.09
CA LEU A 146 2.69 4.19 -6.44
C LEU A 146 3.83 4.06 -7.46
N LYS A 147 3.68 3.21 -8.48
CA LYS A 147 4.66 3.04 -9.57
C LYS A 147 4.93 4.35 -10.30
N ALA A 148 3.88 5.11 -10.64
CA ALA A 148 3.99 6.42 -11.25
C ALA A 148 4.72 7.42 -10.34
N HIS A 149 4.36 7.48 -9.06
CA HIS A 149 5.01 8.34 -8.07
C HIS A 149 6.50 8.01 -7.90
N HIS A 150 6.88 6.73 -7.82
CA HIS A 150 8.29 6.30 -7.78
C HIS A 150 9.06 6.78 -9.01
N HIS A 151 8.52 6.55 -10.20
CA HIS A 151 9.13 6.99 -11.45
C HIS A 151 9.35 8.51 -11.48
N GLU A 152 8.33 9.30 -11.14
CA GLU A 152 8.43 10.76 -11.03
C GLU A 152 9.49 11.22 -10.01
N THR A 153 9.51 10.61 -8.82
CA THR A 153 10.47 10.94 -7.75
C THR A 153 11.90 10.67 -8.21
N VAL A 154 12.15 9.49 -8.79
CA VAL A 154 13.46 9.14 -9.36
C VAL A 154 13.82 10.09 -10.51
N ALA A 155 12.90 10.35 -11.45
CA ALA A 155 13.15 11.24 -12.59
C ALA A 155 13.47 12.69 -12.17
N LEU A 156 12.83 13.23 -11.13
CA LEU A 156 13.17 14.55 -10.61
C LEU A 156 14.55 14.55 -9.95
N LEU A 157 14.84 13.56 -9.10
CA LEU A 157 16.08 13.52 -8.34
C LEU A 157 17.31 13.21 -9.20
N LEU A 158 17.17 12.33 -10.22
CA LEU A 158 18.22 12.10 -11.22
C LEU A 158 18.59 13.41 -11.94
N ARG A 159 17.60 14.13 -12.49
CA ARG A 159 17.83 15.40 -13.19
C ARG A 159 18.50 16.44 -12.28
N ARG A 160 17.95 16.66 -11.08
CA ARG A 160 18.52 17.62 -10.11
C ARG A 160 19.96 17.25 -9.71
N ALA A 161 20.29 15.96 -9.59
CA ALA A 161 21.64 15.52 -9.26
C ALA A 161 22.61 15.60 -10.46
N GLN A 162 22.11 15.47 -11.69
CA GLN A 162 22.87 15.73 -12.92
C GLN A 162 23.14 17.23 -13.10
N ASP A 163 22.14 18.09 -12.87
CA ASP A 163 22.26 19.56 -12.92
C ASP A 163 23.30 20.08 -11.90
N GLN A 164 23.42 19.42 -10.74
CA GLN A 164 24.43 19.71 -9.72
C GLN A 164 25.77 18.99 -9.94
N GLY A 165 25.90 18.16 -10.98
CA GLY A 165 27.14 17.42 -11.28
C GLY A 165 27.52 16.34 -10.25
N THR A 166 26.60 15.93 -9.38
CA THR A 166 26.84 14.84 -8.42
C THR A 166 26.56 13.45 -9.01
N LEU A 167 25.76 13.39 -10.08
CA LEU A 167 25.36 12.20 -10.82
C LEU A 167 25.84 12.27 -12.28
N ARG A 168 26.22 11.14 -12.86
CA ARG A 168 26.69 11.04 -14.26
C ARG A 168 25.61 11.39 -15.29
N GLY A 169 25.95 12.22 -16.27
CA GLY A 169 24.99 12.78 -17.24
C GLY A 169 24.45 11.80 -18.31
N ASP A 170 24.95 10.57 -18.35
CA ASP A 170 24.59 9.53 -19.33
C ASP A 170 23.64 8.45 -18.79
N VAL A 171 23.20 8.55 -17.52
CA VAL A 171 22.20 7.67 -16.89
C VAL A 171 20.79 8.22 -17.10
N VAL A 172 19.85 7.34 -17.42
CA VAL A 172 18.41 7.64 -17.49
C VAL A 172 17.62 6.95 -16.36
N VAL A 173 16.33 7.25 -16.27
CA VAL A 173 15.41 6.67 -15.25
C VAL A 173 15.35 5.17 -15.40
N GLU A 174 15.32 4.68 -16.64
CA GLU A 174 15.16 3.29 -17.00
C GLU A 174 16.34 2.42 -16.54
N ASP A 175 17.56 2.93 -16.57
CA ASP A 175 18.75 2.23 -16.07
C ASP A 175 18.65 1.95 -14.56
N LEU A 176 18.23 2.98 -13.82
CA LEU A 176 18.09 2.89 -12.37
C LEU A 176 16.89 2.00 -12.01
N LEU A 177 15.73 2.15 -12.65
CA LEU A 177 14.58 1.28 -12.41
C LEU A 177 14.86 -0.19 -12.78
N PHE A 178 15.61 -0.46 -13.86
CA PHE A 178 16.07 -1.80 -14.21
C PHE A 178 16.94 -2.39 -13.08
N ALA A 179 17.96 -1.65 -12.64
CA ALA A 179 18.89 -2.11 -11.61
C ALA A 179 18.20 -2.31 -10.25
N LEU A 180 17.29 -1.42 -9.85
CA LEU A 180 16.52 -1.54 -8.61
C LEU A 180 15.53 -2.71 -8.66
N ALA A 181 14.89 -2.99 -9.80
CA ALA A 181 14.02 -4.16 -9.94
C ALA A 181 14.82 -5.47 -9.82
N ALA A 182 15.99 -5.55 -10.46
CA ALA A 182 16.90 -6.68 -10.36
C ALA A 182 17.44 -6.88 -8.92
N LEU A 183 17.79 -5.78 -8.23
CA LEU A 183 18.26 -5.84 -6.83
C LEU A 183 17.12 -6.19 -5.87
N GLY A 184 15.94 -5.58 -6.03
CA GLY A 184 14.74 -5.81 -5.20
C GLY A 184 14.30 -7.27 -5.17
N ARG A 185 14.48 -7.99 -6.29
CA ARG A 185 14.22 -9.43 -6.43
C ARG A 185 15.04 -10.32 -5.48
N VAL A 186 16.28 -9.95 -5.17
CA VAL A 186 17.14 -10.75 -4.28
C VAL A 186 17.01 -10.35 -2.81
N VAL A 187 16.37 -9.21 -2.50
CA VAL A 187 16.25 -8.68 -1.13
C VAL A 187 15.72 -9.74 -0.14
N PRO A 188 14.57 -10.41 -0.33
CA PRO A 188 14.03 -11.33 0.67
C PRO A 188 14.93 -12.55 0.90
N ALA A 189 15.55 -13.06 -0.18
CA ALA A 189 16.50 -14.16 -0.09
C ALA A 189 17.81 -13.75 0.61
N SER A 190 18.28 -12.53 0.37
CA SER A 190 19.47 -12.00 1.04
C SER A 190 19.23 -11.71 2.53
N GLU A 191 18.06 -11.16 2.87
CA GLU A 191 17.69 -10.81 4.25
C GLU A 191 17.57 -12.07 5.13
N ALA A 192 17.02 -13.16 4.58
CA ALA A 192 16.91 -14.45 5.26
C ALA A 192 18.27 -15.12 5.58
N VAL A 193 19.36 -14.73 4.90
CA VAL A 193 20.70 -15.31 5.09
C VAL A 193 21.62 -14.35 5.85
N VAL A 194 21.60 -13.06 5.50
CA VAL A 194 22.37 -12.00 6.15
C VAL A 194 21.49 -10.73 6.23
N PRO A 195 20.81 -10.49 7.36
CA PRO A 195 19.97 -9.31 7.54
C PRO A 195 20.69 -8.00 7.22
N GLY A 196 20.05 -7.14 6.43
CA GLY A 196 20.56 -5.86 5.98
C GLY A 196 21.61 -5.90 4.85
N ALA A 197 21.98 -7.07 4.32
CA ALA A 197 22.99 -7.20 3.26
C ALA A 197 22.63 -6.45 1.96
N TRP A 198 21.34 -6.19 1.71
CA TRP A 198 20.89 -5.37 0.59
C TRP A 198 21.48 -3.94 0.62
N ARG A 199 21.73 -3.36 1.81
CA ARG A 199 22.26 -1.99 1.95
C ARG A 199 23.59 -1.83 1.22
N ARG A 200 24.51 -2.79 1.41
CA ARG A 200 25.82 -2.80 0.73
C ARG A 200 25.65 -2.79 -0.79
N HIS A 201 24.73 -3.58 -1.32
CA HIS A 201 24.52 -3.73 -2.76
C HIS A 201 23.81 -2.52 -3.37
N LEU A 202 22.88 -1.91 -2.63
CA LEU A 202 22.26 -0.63 -2.99
C LEU A 202 23.30 0.49 -3.07
N HIS A 203 24.16 0.65 -2.05
CA HIS A 203 25.22 1.66 -2.08
C HIS A 203 26.25 1.40 -3.18
N LEU A 204 26.67 0.15 -3.43
CA LEU A 204 27.56 -0.17 -4.55
C LEU A 204 26.96 0.18 -5.92
N LEU A 205 25.65 -0.04 -6.10
CA LEU A 205 24.93 0.38 -7.30
C LEU A 205 24.96 1.92 -7.41
N LEU A 206 24.58 2.62 -6.35
CA LEU A 206 24.50 4.08 -6.33
C LEU A 206 25.87 4.75 -6.53
N ASP A 207 26.94 4.26 -5.91
CA ASP A 207 28.29 4.78 -6.10
C ASP A 207 28.74 4.71 -7.58
N GLY A 208 28.27 3.71 -8.33
CA GLY A 208 28.50 3.59 -9.79
C GLY A 208 27.78 4.64 -10.65
N LEU A 209 26.80 5.35 -10.09
CA LEU A 209 26.05 6.43 -10.76
C LEU A 209 26.63 7.83 -10.46
N ARG A 210 27.58 7.94 -9.54
CA ARG A 210 28.27 9.21 -9.23
C ARG A 210 28.98 9.75 -10.47
N ALA A 211 29.02 11.07 -10.63
CA ALA A 211 29.69 11.70 -11.78
C ALA A 211 31.18 11.28 -11.92
N GLY A 212 31.89 11.13 -10.79
CA GLY A 212 33.29 10.66 -10.77
C GLY A 212 33.49 9.18 -11.15
N ALA A 213 32.43 8.38 -11.23
CA ALA A 213 32.47 6.98 -11.68
C ALA A 213 32.25 6.82 -13.19
N ALA A 214 31.96 7.92 -13.91
CA ALA A 214 31.57 7.89 -15.31
C ALA A 214 32.66 7.25 -16.21
N ARG A 215 32.24 6.23 -16.96
CA ARG A 215 32.99 5.61 -18.07
C ARG A 215 31.99 5.24 -19.17
N PRO A 216 32.38 5.30 -20.46
CA PRO A 216 31.47 5.01 -21.56
C PRO A 216 30.72 3.69 -21.37
N LEU A 217 29.38 3.75 -21.41
CA LEU A 217 28.54 2.57 -21.37
C LEU A 217 28.59 1.87 -22.75
N PRO A 218 28.64 0.53 -22.81
CA PRO A 218 28.86 -0.20 -24.06
C PRO A 218 27.63 -0.26 -24.98
N VAL A 219 26.44 0.04 -24.45
CA VAL A 219 25.14 0.00 -25.14
C VAL A 219 24.28 1.18 -24.69
N PRO A 220 23.34 1.67 -25.53
CA PRO A 220 22.36 2.67 -25.11
C PRO A 220 21.38 2.10 -24.06
N PRO A 221 20.72 2.97 -23.28
CA PRO A 221 19.73 2.56 -22.28
C PRO A 221 18.48 1.94 -22.93
N LEU A 222 17.69 1.24 -22.11
CA LEU A 222 16.37 0.74 -22.53
C LEU A 222 15.39 1.89 -22.75
N THR A 223 14.52 1.77 -23.74
CA THR A 223 13.32 2.61 -23.84
C THR A 223 12.29 2.20 -22.76
N PRO A 224 11.35 3.09 -22.37
CA PRO A 224 10.30 2.77 -21.39
C PRO A 224 9.52 1.48 -21.73
N GLY A 225 9.23 1.27 -23.01
CA GLY A 225 8.52 0.07 -23.48
C GLY A 225 9.35 -1.22 -23.36
N GLN A 226 10.67 -1.15 -23.64
CA GLN A 226 11.57 -2.28 -23.46
C GLN A 226 11.76 -2.63 -21.98
N LEU A 227 11.91 -1.63 -21.10
CA LEU A 227 11.94 -1.85 -19.65
C LEU A 227 10.62 -2.49 -19.19
N THR A 228 9.47 -1.96 -19.61
CA THR A 228 8.15 -2.51 -19.25
C THR A 228 8.02 -3.98 -19.66
N GLY A 229 8.42 -4.34 -20.89
CA GLY A 229 8.42 -5.73 -21.35
C GLY A 229 9.40 -6.62 -20.57
N ALA A 230 10.58 -6.12 -20.21
CA ALA A 230 11.55 -6.86 -19.39
C ALA A 230 11.02 -7.14 -17.98
N LEU A 231 10.37 -6.16 -17.33
CA LEU A 231 9.77 -6.32 -16.01
C LEU A 231 8.57 -7.28 -16.04
N GLN A 232 7.75 -7.24 -17.10
CA GLN A 232 6.67 -8.20 -17.32
C GLN A 232 7.20 -9.63 -17.52
N ALA A 233 8.30 -9.81 -18.28
CA ALA A 233 8.94 -11.10 -18.47
C ALA A 233 9.60 -11.62 -17.16
N LEU A 234 10.19 -10.74 -16.35
CA LEU A 234 10.64 -11.08 -15.00
C LEU A 234 9.48 -11.59 -14.13
N ALA A 235 8.31 -10.96 -14.22
CA ALA A 235 7.14 -11.32 -13.42
C ALA A 235 6.57 -12.69 -13.77
N SER A 236 6.55 -13.08 -15.05
CA SER A 236 6.04 -14.39 -15.46
C SER A 236 6.96 -15.55 -15.08
N GLN A 237 8.28 -15.35 -15.06
CA GLN A 237 9.26 -16.38 -14.67
C GLN A 237 9.16 -16.83 -13.19
N GLY A 238 8.57 -16.01 -12.31
CA GLY A 238 8.42 -16.31 -10.88
C GLY A 238 7.18 -17.14 -10.54
N ARG A 239 6.24 -17.32 -11.46
CA ARG A 239 5.07 -18.18 -11.24
C ARG A 239 5.47 -19.64 -11.43
N PRO A 240 5.21 -20.56 -10.47
CA PRO A 240 5.30 -21.98 -10.77
C PRO A 240 4.36 -22.28 -11.95
N ALA A 241 4.79 -23.14 -12.87
CA ALA A 241 3.88 -23.70 -13.85
C ALA A 241 2.78 -24.47 -13.10
N ASP A 242 1.51 -24.19 -13.41
CA ASP A 242 0.37 -24.80 -12.72
C ASP A 242 0.50 -26.34 -12.74
N ALA A 243 0.43 -26.96 -11.55
CA ALA A 243 0.59 -28.39 -11.31
C ALA A 243 -0.55 -28.90 -10.40
#